data_AF-A0AA35G5D6-F1
#
_entry.id   AF-A0AA35G5D6-F1
#
_cell.length_a   1.000
_cell.length_b   1.000
_cell.length_c   1.000
_cell.angle_alpha   90.00
_cell.angle_beta   90.00
_cell.angle_gamma   90.00
#
_symmetry.space_group_name_H-M   'P 1'
#
loop_
_entity.id
_entity.type
_entity.pdbx_description
1 polymer ?
#
loop_
_entity_poly.entity_id
_entity_poly.type
_entity_poly.pdbx_seq_one_letter_code
_entity_poly.pdbx_strand_id
1 'polypeptide(L)'
;MARRAGASEERLADLALWKLSPAFSDREKTALELAERMTRNEPVDDELWSRLTAHFDEGQIIELVAAVGAFNAFNRMSVALRVEVTR
;
A
#
# COMPACT_ATOMS: atom_id res chain seq x y z
N MET A 1 3.24 12.27 6.71
CA MET A 1 4.46 11.54 6.29
C MET A 1 4.69 11.62 4.79
N ALA A 2 3.74 11.21 3.94
CA ALA A 2 3.90 11.25 2.46
C ALA A 2 4.34 12.61 1.88
N ARG A 3 3.75 13.73 2.34
CA ARG A 3 4.20 15.09 1.96
C ARG A 3 5.68 15.35 2.27
N ARG A 4 6.14 14.91 3.45
CA ARG A 4 7.55 15.04 3.87
C ARG A 4 8.48 14.13 3.06
N ALA A 5 7.95 13.07 2.47
CA ALA A 5 8.65 12.17 1.55
C ALA A 5 8.55 12.62 0.07
N GLY A 6 8.00 13.81 -0.20
CA GLY A 6 7.96 14.39 -1.55
C GLY A 6 6.73 14.05 -2.38
N ALA A 7 5.68 13.44 -1.81
CA ALA A 7 4.44 13.21 -2.54
C ALA A 7 3.77 14.56 -2.90
N SER A 8 3.40 14.72 -4.18
CA SER A 8 2.64 15.89 -4.65
C SER A 8 1.20 15.88 -4.11
N GLU A 9 0.57 17.05 -4.03
CA GLU A 9 -0.84 17.15 -3.62
C GLU A 9 -1.76 16.41 -4.60
N GLU A 10 -1.46 16.44 -5.89
CA GLU A 10 -2.17 15.66 -6.92
C GLU A 10 -2.12 14.17 -6.61
N ARG A 11 -0.95 13.63 -6.30
CA ARG A 11 -0.78 12.21 -5.96
C ARG A 11 -1.50 11.81 -4.67
N LEU A 12 -1.61 12.74 -3.71
CA LEU A 12 -2.36 12.51 -2.48
C LEU A 12 -3.88 12.53 -2.73
N ALA A 13 -4.36 13.43 -3.58
CA ALA A 13 -5.77 13.50 -3.97
C ALA A 13 -6.20 12.26 -4.76
N ASP A 14 -5.33 11.81 -5.67
CA ASP A 14 -5.59 10.68 -6.57
C ASP A 14 -5.44 9.32 -5.90
N LEU A 15 -4.89 9.25 -4.69
CA LEU A 15 -4.66 7.96 -4.01
C LEU A 15 -5.95 7.16 -3.83
N ALA A 16 -7.11 7.80 -3.65
CA ALA A 16 -8.39 7.10 -3.56
C ALA A 16 -8.83 6.47 -4.91
N LEU A 17 -8.32 6.99 -6.02
CA LEU A 17 -8.61 6.57 -7.39
C LEU A 17 -7.37 5.99 -8.09
N TRP A 18 -6.42 5.46 -7.30
CA TRP A 18 -5.08 5.09 -7.77
C TRP A 18 -5.07 4.15 -8.97
N LYS A 19 -6.08 3.27 -9.11
CA LYS A 19 -6.22 2.33 -10.23
C LYS A 19 -6.28 3.05 -11.58
N LEU A 20 -7.03 4.16 -11.62
CA LEU A 20 -7.28 4.94 -12.83
C LEU A 20 -6.33 6.13 -12.99
N SER A 21 -5.69 6.55 -11.90
CA SER A 21 -4.81 7.72 -11.93
C SER A 21 -3.55 7.47 -12.78
N PRO A 22 -3.15 8.43 -13.64
CA PRO A 22 -1.87 8.40 -14.35
C PRO A 22 -0.69 8.77 -13.44
N ALA A 23 -0.93 9.26 -12.22
CA ALA A 23 0.11 9.66 -11.27
C ALA A 23 0.88 8.47 -10.65
N PHE A 24 0.43 7.24 -10.92
CA PHE A 24 1.05 6.00 -10.45
C PHE A 24 1.44 5.13 -11.64
N SER A 25 2.68 4.64 -11.63
CA SER A 25 3.16 3.62 -12.55
C SER A 25 2.52 2.25 -12.29
N ASP A 26 2.59 1.34 -13.26
CA ASP A 26 2.06 -0.02 -13.09
C ASP A 26 2.71 -0.79 -11.92
N ARG A 27 4.01 -0.52 -11.67
CA ARG A 27 4.74 -1.02 -10.51
C ARG A 27 4.11 -0.52 -9.20
N GLU A 28 3.83 0.77 -9.09
CA GLU A 28 3.21 1.37 -7.90
C GLU A 28 1.77 0.92 -7.73
N LYS A 29 1.00 0.82 -8.82
CA LYS A 29 -0.37 0.28 -8.82
C LYS A 29 -0.40 -1.16 -8.31
N THR A 30 0.55 -1.99 -8.72
CA THR A 30 0.68 -3.37 -8.25
C THR A 30 0.96 -3.41 -6.73
N ALA A 31 1.84 -2.55 -6.21
CA ALA A 31 2.08 -2.45 -4.77
C ALA A 31 0.86 -1.94 -3.99
N LEU A 32 0.10 -0.99 -4.55
CA LEU A 32 -1.14 -0.48 -3.95
C LEU A 32 -2.23 -1.55 -3.91
N GLU A 33 -2.33 -2.39 -4.94
CA GLU A 33 -3.26 -3.53 -4.95
C GLU A 33 -2.92 -4.55 -3.86
N LEU A 34 -1.64 -4.90 -3.73
CA LEU A 34 -1.17 -5.77 -2.65
C LEU A 34 -1.56 -5.21 -1.28
N ALA A 35 -1.34 -3.91 -1.05
CA ALA A 35 -1.73 -3.25 0.19
C ALA A 35 -3.24 -3.30 0.42
N GLU A 36 -4.06 -3.05 -0.60
CA GLU A 36 -5.53 -3.11 -0.53
C GLU A 36 -6.01 -4.52 -0.16
N ARG A 37 -5.55 -5.55 -0.88
CA ARG A 37 -5.95 -6.94 -0.65
C ARG A 37 -5.55 -7.44 0.73
N MET A 38 -4.30 -7.22 1.13
CA MET A 38 -3.82 -7.61 2.47
C MET A 38 -4.60 -6.92 3.60
N THR A 39 -4.99 -5.66 3.39
CA THR A 39 -5.76 -4.90 4.40
C THR A 39 -7.19 -5.39 4.53
N ARG A 40 -7.80 -5.81 3.42
CA ARG A 40 -9.14 -6.41 3.38
C ARG A 40 -9.17 -7.91 3.70
N ASN A 41 -8.01 -8.52 3.90
CA ASN A 41 -7.83 -9.98 4.05
C ASN A 41 -8.35 -10.76 2.82
N GLU A 42 -8.16 -10.19 1.64
CA GLU A 42 -8.41 -10.84 0.36
C GLU A 42 -7.17 -11.63 -0.09
N PRO A 43 -7.33 -12.71 -0.87
CA PRO A 43 -6.20 -13.49 -1.36
C PRO A 43 -5.34 -12.70 -2.34
N VAL A 44 -4.02 -12.90 -2.26
CA VAL A 44 -3.10 -12.59 -3.34
C VAL A 44 -3.19 -13.75 -4.32
N ASP A 45 -3.96 -13.56 -5.39
CA ASP A 45 -4.13 -14.57 -6.43
C ASP A 45 -2.92 -14.65 -7.37
N ASP A 46 -2.91 -15.66 -8.24
CA ASP A 46 -1.82 -15.91 -9.19
C ASP A 46 -1.63 -14.72 -10.15
N GLU A 47 -2.70 -13.99 -10.48
CA GLU A 47 -2.62 -12.81 -11.35
C GLU A 47 -1.86 -11.66 -10.67
N LEU A 48 -2.19 -11.34 -9.42
CA LEU A 48 -1.46 -10.34 -8.65
C LEU A 48 -0.04 -10.81 -8.35
N TRP A 49 0.17 -12.08 -8.03
CA TRP A 49 1.50 -12.64 -7.80
C TRP A 49 2.39 -12.54 -9.05
N SER A 50 1.84 -12.87 -10.22
CA SER A 50 2.54 -12.72 -11.50
C SER A 50 3.00 -11.28 -11.73
N ARG A 51 2.12 -10.29 -11.52
CA ARG A 51 2.48 -8.86 -11.65
C ARG A 51 3.50 -8.41 -10.60
N LEU A 52 3.41 -8.90 -9.36
CA LEU A 52 4.40 -8.60 -8.33
C LEU A 52 5.79 -9.06 -8.76
N THR A 53 5.92 -10.33 -9.17
CA THR A 53 7.22 -10.89 -9.61
C THR A 53 7.73 -10.28 -10.93
N ALA A 54 6.85 -9.68 -11.74
CA ALA A 54 7.26 -8.94 -12.94
C ALA A 54 7.85 -7.55 -12.63
N HIS A 55 7.53 -6.95 -11.48
CA HIS A 55 7.91 -5.58 -11.13
C HIS A 55 8.88 -5.46 -9.95
N PHE A 56 8.99 -6.51 -9.15
CA PHE A 56 9.73 -6.53 -7.90
C PHE A 56 10.53 -7.83 -7.80
N ASP A 57 11.76 -7.73 -7.30
CA ASP A 57 12.50 -8.92 -6.87
C ASP A 57 11.95 -9.49 -5.55
N GLU A 58 12.40 -10.68 -5.17
CA GLU A 58 11.93 -11.37 -3.96
C GLU A 58 12.13 -10.53 -2.69
N GLY A 59 13.27 -9.84 -2.56
CA GLY A 59 13.57 -8.99 -1.41
C GLY A 59 12.60 -7.81 -1.32
N GLN A 60 12.33 -7.16 -2.45
CA GLN A 60 11.36 -6.07 -2.55
C GLN A 60 9.93 -6.53 -2.21
N ILE A 61 9.53 -7.74 -2.63
CA ILE A 61 8.22 -8.29 -2.28
C ILE A 61 8.12 -8.54 -0.77
N ILE A 62 9.17 -9.10 -0.16
CA ILE A 62 9.25 -9.28 1.30
C ILE A 62 9.11 -7.94 2.03
N GLU A 63 9.83 -6.91 1.58
CA GLU A 63 9.75 -5.56 2.16
C GLU A 63 8.34 -4.97 2.04
N LEU A 64 7.68 -5.12 0.89
CA LEU A 64 6.31 -4.67 0.68
C LEU A 64 5.34 -5.35 1.65
N VAL A 65 5.37 -6.68 1.72
CA VAL A 65 4.50 -7.46 2.62
C VAL A 65 4.75 -7.08 4.08
N ALA A 66 6.01 -6.94 4.49
CA ALA A 66 6.39 -6.54 5.84
C ALA A 66 5.87 -5.13 6.18
N ALA A 67 6.02 -4.17 5.27
CA ALA A 67 5.54 -2.81 5.46
C ALA A 67 4.01 -2.78 5.62
N VAL A 68 3.27 -3.44 4.74
CA VAL A 68 1.81 -3.52 4.81
C VAL A 68 1.36 -4.20 6.12
N GLY A 69 2.00 -5.31 6.48
CA GLY A 69 1.72 -6.03 7.72
C GLY A 69 1.94 -5.16 8.97
N ALA A 70 3.06 -4.43 9.03
CA ALA A 70 3.40 -3.55 10.14
C ALA A 70 2.36 -2.42 10.30
N PHE A 71 1.95 -1.76 9.22
CA PHE A 71 0.93 -0.72 9.27
C PHE A 71 -0.45 -1.28 9.65
N ASN A 72 -0.81 -2.46 9.15
CA ASN A 72 -2.06 -3.12 9.52
C ASN A 72 -2.09 -3.52 11.00
N ALA A 73 -0.97 -3.96 11.57
CA ALA A 73 -0.86 -4.20 13.01
C ALA A 73 -0.96 -2.89 13.81
N PHE A 74 -0.22 -1.85 13.39
CA PHE A 74 -0.24 -0.54 14.02
C PHE A 74 -1.64 0.10 14.03
N ASN A 75 -2.36 0.02 12.92
CA ASN A 75 -3.73 0.53 12.81
C ASN A 75 -4.66 -0.21 13.78
N ARG A 76 -4.58 -1.54 13.87
CA ARG A 76 -5.40 -2.34 14.79
C ARG A 76 -5.11 -2.02 16.26
N MET A 77 -3.83 -1.89 16.63
CA MET A 77 -3.44 -1.48 17.98
C MET A 77 -3.97 -0.09 18.33
N SER A 78 -3.79 0.87 17.41
CA SER A 78 -4.23 2.26 17.63
C SER A 78 -5.74 2.35 17.84
N VAL A 79 -6.53 1.61 17.05
CA VAL A 79 -7.99 1.51 17.22
C VAL A 79 -8.35 0.85 18.55
N ALA A 80 -7.72 -0.28 18.89
CA ALA A 80 -8.00 -1.01 20.13
C ALA A 80 -7.70 -0.17 21.38
N LEU A 81 -6.63 0.64 21.34
CA LEU A 81 -6.20 1.52 22.41
C LEU A 81 -6.87 2.90 22.38
N ARG A 82 -7.76 3.17 21.40
CA ARG A 82 -8.44 4.46 21.20
C ARG A 82 -7.46 5.64 21.15
N VAL A 83 -6.34 5.46 20.47
CA VAL A 83 -5.34 6.52 20.28
C VAL A 83 -5.98 7.67 19.50
N GLU A 84 -5.94 8.88 20.06
CA GLU A 84 -6.42 10.07 19.38
C GLU A 84 -5.47 10.48 18.24
N VAL A 85 -6.05 10.90 17.11
CA VAL A 85 -5.26 11.43 15.99
C VAL A 85 -4.68 12.77 16.41
N THR A 86 -3.39 12.77 16.75
CA THR A 86 -2.66 14.01 17.01
C THR A 86 -2.53 14.80 15.71
N ARG A 87 -3.02 16.04 15.70
CA ARG A 87 -2.97 16.95 14.54
C ARG A 87 -1.56 17.46 14.26
#